data_AF-A0A958V7A5-F1
#
_entry.id   AF-A0A958V7A5-F1
#
_cell.length_a   1.000
_cell.length_b   1.000
_cell.length_c   1.000
_cell.angle_alpha   90.00
_cell.angle_beta   90.00
_cell.angle_gamma   90.00
#
_symmetry.space_group_name_H-M   'P 1'
#
loop_
_entity.id
_entity.type
_entity.pdbx_description
1 polymer ?
#
loop_
_entity_poly.entity_id
_entity_poly.type
_entity_poly.pdbx_seq_one_letter_code
_entity_poly.pdbx_strand_id
1 'polypeptide(L)'
;METAIFNIKSEKEFEKTALAVCKYQFENNRVYRSFCTLLNVHPSDIKSIAEIPFLPIEFFKSHQVITGSRPVEQVFTSSGTTGTATSRHPVSDISLYENSFRIGFELFYGNIKDYAVLALLPSYLERSGSSLIYMVDDLIKKSENCDSGFYLDNHEELAKKLNMLDRKGQKILLIGVSFALLDLIEKYQFQLKNTIVMETGGMKGRRKELIRSELHELLKKGFGVNTIHSEYGMTELLSQAYSCGKGLFRTPPWMRVLIRDTEDPLCMLDFEKSGGINIIDLANIHSCAFIATQDLGKRYPDGSFEVLGRFDHSDIRGCNLLVVS
;
A
#
# COMPACT_ATOMS: atom_id res chain seq x y z
N MET A 1 15.80 -13.42 11.21
CA MET A 1 14.36 -13.16 10.97
C MET A 1 14.15 -12.55 9.60
N GLU A 2 14.90 -11.49 9.25
CA GLU A 2 14.80 -10.79 7.94
C GLU A 2 14.77 -11.72 6.72
N THR A 3 15.76 -12.59 6.56
CA THR A 3 15.84 -13.54 5.42
C THR A 3 14.71 -14.58 5.41
N ALA A 4 14.05 -14.84 6.54
CA ALA A 4 12.94 -15.78 6.60
C ALA A 4 11.64 -15.17 6.06
N ILE A 5 11.49 -13.83 6.10
CA ILE A 5 10.26 -13.12 5.71
C ILE A 5 9.92 -13.40 4.24
N PHE A 6 10.87 -13.23 3.33
CA PHE A 6 10.66 -13.43 1.89
C PHE A 6 10.65 -14.90 1.46
N ASN A 7 10.83 -15.83 2.41
CA ASN A 7 10.84 -17.29 2.17
C ASN A 7 9.60 -18.00 2.73
N ILE A 8 8.60 -17.27 3.21
CA ILE A 8 7.33 -17.81 3.72
C ILE A 8 6.57 -18.51 2.58
N LYS A 9 6.24 -19.79 2.77
CA LYS A 9 5.55 -20.64 1.77
C LYS A 9 4.20 -21.17 2.23
N SER A 10 3.81 -20.95 3.48
CA SER A 10 2.54 -21.45 4.03
C SER A 10 1.97 -20.54 5.11
N GLU A 11 0.66 -20.65 5.37
CA GLU A 11 -0.01 -19.94 6.47
C GLU A 11 0.60 -20.26 7.84
N LYS A 12 1.02 -21.50 8.07
CA LYS A 12 1.65 -21.91 9.32
C LYS A 12 3.02 -21.24 9.53
N GLU A 13 3.81 -21.10 8.46
CA GLU A 13 5.08 -20.37 8.51
C GLU A 13 4.85 -18.87 8.71
N PHE A 14 3.83 -18.31 8.06
CA PHE A 14 3.42 -16.93 8.25
C PHE A 14 3.05 -16.66 9.71
N GLU A 15 2.11 -17.43 10.28
CA GLU A 15 1.64 -17.25 11.65
C GLU A 15 2.77 -17.40 12.66
N LYS A 16 3.62 -18.43 12.52
CA LYS A 16 4.80 -18.59 13.37
C LYS A 16 5.73 -17.39 13.30
N THR A 17 5.96 -16.84 12.11
CA THR A 17 6.84 -15.68 11.91
C THR A 17 6.20 -14.42 12.48
N ALA A 18 4.91 -14.21 12.27
CA ALA A 18 4.16 -13.07 12.80
C ALA A 18 4.17 -13.04 14.33
N LEU A 19 3.94 -14.18 15.00
CA LEU A 19 4.02 -14.28 16.46
C LEU A 19 5.44 -14.00 16.98
N ALA A 20 6.47 -14.50 16.29
CA ALA A 20 7.86 -14.22 16.65
C ALA A 20 8.21 -12.72 16.49
N VAL A 21 7.74 -12.09 15.40
CA VAL A 21 7.90 -10.64 15.16
C VAL A 21 7.14 -9.83 16.21
N CYS A 22 5.93 -10.25 16.59
CA CYS A 22 5.14 -9.60 17.64
C CYS A 22 5.90 -9.55 18.95
N LYS A 23 6.48 -10.69 19.37
CA LYS A 23 7.32 -10.75 20.57
C LYS A 23 8.55 -9.85 20.45
N TYR A 24 9.27 -9.92 19.32
CA TYR A 24 10.45 -9.10 19.08
C TYR A 24 10.15 -7.60 19.13
N GLN A 25 9.08 -7.15 18.47
CA GLN A 25 8.68 -5.75 18.45
C GLN A 25 8.14 -5.30 19.80
N PHE A 26 7.43 -6.14 20.56
CA PHE A 26 7.04 -5.79 21.93
C PHE A 26 8.27 -5.53 22.83
N GLU A 27 9.35 -6.30 22.68
CA GLU A 27 10.57 -6.11 23.46
C GLU A 27 11.37 -4.87 23.03
N ASN A 28 11.39 -4.57 21.72
CA ASN A 28 12.34 -3.63 21.11
C ASN A 28 11.72 -2.37 20.49
N ASN A 29 10.40 -2.23 20.45
CA ASN A 29 9.70 -1.02 20.00
C ASN A 29 8.95 -0.39 21.18
N ARG A 30 9.45 0.74 21.66
CA ARG A 30 8.88 1.43 22.83
C ARG A 30 7.42 1.83 22.62
N VAL A 31 7.05 2.28 21.43
CA VAL A 31 5.69 2.72 21.10
C VAL A 31 4.73 1.52 21.12
N TYR A 32 5.11 0.45 20.42
CA TYR A 32 4.31 -0.77 20.35
C TYR A 32 4.17 -1.46 21.71
N ARG A 33 5.25 -1.51 22.50
CA ARG A 33 5.23 -2.04 23.88
C ARG A 33 4.26 -1.27 24.77
N SER A 34 4.35 0.05 24.77
CA SER A 34 3.46 0.91 25.57
C SER A 34 2.01 0.69 25.17
N PHE A 35 1.72 0.61 23.87
CA PHE A 35 0.38 0.33 23.36
C PHE A 35 -0.15 -1.02 23.85
N CYS A 36 0.62 -2.10 23.68
CA CYS A 36 0.22 -3.44 24.14
C CYS A 36 0.02 -3.50 25.67
N THR A 37 0.89 -2.82 26.43
CA THR A 37 0.81 -2.76 27.90
C THR A 37 -0.46 -2.04 28.36
N LEU A 38 -0.85 -0.95 27.70
CA LEU A 38 -2.10 -0.23 28.00
C LEU A 38 -3.35 -1.07 27.69
N LEU A 39 -3.25 -1.99 26.73
CA LEU A 39 -4.29 -2.98 26.44
C LEU A 39 -4.26 -4.20 27.37
N ASN A 40 -3.31 -4.27 28.31
CA ASN A 40 -3.06 -5.42 29.17
C ASN A 40 -2.80 -6.73 28.38
N VAL A 41 -2.16 -6.64 27.21
CA VAL A 41 -1.80 -7.80 26.38
C VAL A 41 -0.30 -8.02 26.42
N HIS A 42 0.12 -9.23 26.79
CA HIS A 42 1.51 -9.66 26.75
C HIS A 42 1.73 -10.69 25.61
N PRO A 43 2.88 -10.67 24.90
CA PRO A 43 3.11 -11.60 23.78
C PRO A 43 3.07 -13.09 24.13
N SER A 44 3.22 -13.46 25.41
CA SER A 44 3.05 -14.86 25.86
C SER A 44 1.64 -15.39 25.71
N ASP A 45 0.66 -14.48 25.73
CA ASP A 45 -0.76 -14.81 25.81
C ASP A 45 -1.35 -14.95 24.40
N ILE A 46 -0.71 -14.34 23.40
CA ILE A 46 -1.09 -14.37 21.98
C ILE A 46 -0.79 -15.76 21.39
N LYS A 47 -1.82 -16.47 20.96
CA LYS A 47 -1.76 -17.80 20.33
C LYS A 47 -2.06 -17.79 18.84
N SER A 48 -2.69 -16.74 18.34
CA SER A 48 -3.05 -16.59 16.93
C SER A 48 -2.81 -15.18 16.43
N ILE A 49 -2.71 -14.99 15.10
CA ILE A 49 -2.53 -13.67 14.51
C ILE A 49 -3.70 -12.70 14.76
N ALA A 50 -4.90 -13.23 15.04
CA ALA A 50 -6.09 -12.44 15.31
C ALA A 50 -6.04 -11.78 16.70
N GLU A 51 -5.24 -12.31 17.62
CA GLU A 51 -5.05 -11.79 18.98
C GLU A 51 -3.94 -10.74 19.08
N ILE A 52 -3.21 -10.49 17.99
CA ILE A 52 -2.14 -9.50 17.98
C ILE A 52 -2.73 -8.08 18.07
N PRO A 53 -2.29 -7.23 19.01
CA PRO A 53 -2.69 -5.82 19.02
C PRO A 53 -2.18 -5.08 17.78
N PHE A 54 -3.07 -4.41 17.06
CA PHE A 54 -2.72 -3.61 15.88
C PHE A 54 -2.59 -2.13 16.26
N LEU A 55 -1.41 -1.56 16.01
CA LEU A 55 -1.09 -0.18 16.33
C LEU A 55 -1.89 0.77 15.41
N PRO A 56 -2.68 1.72 15.94
CA PRO A 56 -3.38 2.70 15.12
C PRO A 56 -2.40 3.51 14.27
N ILE A 57 -2.65 3.57 12.96
CA ILE A 57 -1.75 4.20 11.99
C ILE A 57 -1.43 5.67 12.31
N GLU A 58 -2.30 6.36 13.04
CA GLU A 58 -2.08 7.76 13.47
C GLU A 58 -0.87 7.95 14.38
N PHE A 59 -0.39 6.89 15.04
CA PHE A 59 0.82 6.96 15.86
C PHE A 59 2.04 7.38 15.03
N PHE A 60 2.07 7.10 13.71
CA PHE A 60 3.14 7.56 12.83
C PHE A 60 3.13 9.09 12.61
N LYS A 61 2.08 9.81 12.99
CA LYS A 61 2.02 11.29 12.95
C LYS A 61 2.61 11.94 14.20
N SER A 62 2.53 11.24 15.34
CA SER A 62 2.85 11.80 16.67
C SER A 62 4.07 11.15 17.33
N HIS A 63 4.47 9.96 16.91
CA HIS A 63 5.54 9.17 17.51
C HIS A 63 6.54 8.68 16.44
N GLN A 64 7.76 8.41 16.88
CA GLN A 64 8.74 7.66 16.09
C GLN A 64 8.52 6.17 16.32
N VAL A 65 7.83 5.51 15.38
CA VAL A 65 7.56 4.08 15.43
C VAL A 65 8.75 3.33 14.83
N ILE A 66 9.64 2.84 15.70
CA ILE A 66 10.89 2.16 15.33
C ILE A 66 11.14 0.99 16.28
N THR A 67 11.63 -0.13 15.73
CA THR A 67 12.06 -1.31 16.48
C THR A 67 13.58 -1.41 16.49
N GLY A 68 14.16 -1.56 17.68
CA GLY A 68 15.60 -1.71 17.85
C GLY A 68 16.33 -0.37 17.89
N SER A 69 17.64 -0.41 17.65
CA SER A 69 18.55 0.74 17.82
C SER A 69 19.36 1.07 16.57
N ARG A 70 19.02 0.47 15.42
CA ARG A 70 19.69 0.76 14.14
C ARG A 70 19.48 2.22 13.75
N PRO A 71 20.49 2.90 13.16
CA PRO A 71 20.30 4.24 12.64
C PRO A 71 19.23 4.24 11.55
N VAL A 72 18.52 5.36 11.42
CA VAL A 72 17.54 5.56 10.36
C VAL A 72 18.29 5.88 9.07
N GLU A 73 18.06 5.10 8.02
CA GLU A 73 18.67 5.28 6.70
C GLU A 73 17.82 6.23 5.84
N GLN A 74 16.49 6.10 5.93
CA GLN A 74 15.54 6.88 5.14
C GLN A 74 14.31 7.22 6.00
N VAL A 75 13.70 8.38 5.76
CA VAL A 75 12.39 8.72 6.32
C VAL A 75 11.42 8.96 5.17
N PHE A 76 10.32 8.21 5.17
CA PHE A 76 9.20 8.46 4.27
C PHE A 76 8.12 9.29 4.96
N THR A 77 7.41 10.12 4.19
CA THR A 77 6.34 10.99 4.69
C THR A 77 5.08 10.85 3.85
N SER A 78 3.92 10.88 4.52
CA SER A 78 2.62 10.72 3.85
C SER A 78 2.14 12.02 3.21
N SER A 79 1.23 11.91 2.25
CA SER A 79 0.67 13.08 1.57
C SER A 79 -0.26 13.86 2.53
N GLY A 80 0.19 15.01 3.06
CA GLY A 80 -0.61 15.87 3.93
C GLY A 80 -1.34 16.96 3.16
N THR A 81 -2.49 17.39 3.70
CA THR A 81 -3.13 18.66 3.35
C THR A 81 -2.56 19.75 4.25
N THR A 82 -2.46 20.98 3.72
CA THR A 82 -1.94 22.15 4.45
C THR A 82 -2.62 22.26 5.83
N GLY A 83 -1.83 22.25 6.91
CA GLY A 83 -2.32 22.42 8.29
C GLY A 83 -2.49 21.14 9.12
N THR A 84 -2.23 19.94 8.58
CA THR A 84 -2.27 18.68 9.35
C THR A 84 -0.89 18.02 9.50
N ALA A 85 -0.65 17.37 10.64
CA ALA A 85 0.57 16.60 10.86
C ALA A 85 0.61 15.39 9.90
N THR A 86 1.69 15.28 9.13
CA THR A 86 1.93 14.16 8.21
C THR A 86 2.53 12.97 8.96
N SER A 87 2.19 11.77 8.51
CA SER A 87 2.83 10.56 9.01
C SER A 87 4.30 10.56 8.61
N ARG A 88 5.16 10.06 9.49
CA ARG A 88 6.58 9.85 9.23
C ARG A 88 6.91 8.39 9.51
N HIS A 89 7.52 7.72 8.55
CA HIS A 89 8.00 6.35 8.68
C HIS A 89 9.53 6.33 8.60
N PRO A 90 10.23 6.27 9.75
CA PRO A 90 11.66 6.03 9.77
C PRO A 90 11.97 4.58 9.38
N VAL A 91 12.81 4.39 8.38
CA VAL A 91 13.25 3.09 7.86
C VAL A 91 14.74 2.91 8.17
N SER A 92 15.05 1.90 8.98
CA SER A 92 16.41 1.59 9.44
C SER A 92 17.15 0.57 8.57
N ASP A 93 16.49 0.04 7.55
CA ASP A 93 17.07 -0.88 6.58
C ASP A 93 16.29 -0.75 5.27
N ILE A 94 16.80 0.08 4.36
CA ILE A 94 16.13 0.35 3.09
C ILE A 94 16.09 -0.89 2.18
N SER A 95 17.04 -1.82 2.36
CA SER A 95 17.13 -3.03 1.56
C SER A 95 15.93 -3.95 1.76
N LEU A 96 15.28 -3.91 2.94
CA LEU A 96 14.03 -4.62 3.18
C LEU A 96 12.89 -4.07 2.32
N TYR A 97 12.81 -2.75 2.18
CA TYR A 97 11.80 -2.14 1.31
C TYR A 97 12.04 -2.52 -0.14
N GLU A 98 13.28 -2.36 -0.60
CA GLU A 98 13.69 -2.73 -1.96
C GLU A 98 13.39 -4.19 -2.29
N ASN A 99 13.75 -5.12 -1.40
CA ASN A 99 13.46 -6.54 -1.59
C ASN A 99 11.96 -6.81 -1.61
N SER A 100 11.20 -6.18 -0.72
CA SER A 100 9.75 -6.36 -0.62
C SER A 100 9.04 -5.97 -1.92
N PHE A 101 9.26 -4.75 -2.42
CA PHE A 101 8.54 -4.33 -3.64
C PHE A 101 9.09 -4.99 -4.91
N ARG A 102 10.38 -5.33 -4.99
CA ARG A 102 10.95 -6.02 -6.17
C ARG A 102 10.41 -7.45 -6.27
N ILE A 103 10.52 -8.23 -5.20
CA ILE A 103 10.01 -9.61 -5.15
C ILE A 103 8.48 -9.58 -5.28
N GLY A 104 7.81 -8.65 -4.58
CA GLY A 104 6.38 -8.44 -4.68
C GLY A 104 5.95 -8.22 -6.14
N PHE A 105 6.54 -7.23 -6.82
CA PHE A 105 6.23 -6.97 -8.23
C PHE A 105 6.45 -8.21 -9.11
N GLU A 106 7.58 -8.91 -8.94
CA GLU A 106 7.88 -10.12 -9.72
C GLU A 106 6.84 -11.23 -9.52
N LEU A 107 6.33 -11.42 -8.30
CA LEU A 107 5.28 -12.41 -7.99
C LEU A 107 3.96 -12.11 -8.72
N PHE A 108 3.59 -10.84 -8.89
CA PHE A 108 2.31 -10.45 -9.48
C PHE A 108 2.38 -10.20 -10.98
N TYR A 109 3.52 -9.70 -11.46
CA TYR A 109 3.67 -9.13 -12.81
C TYR A 109 4.82 -9.76 -13.61
N GLY A 110 5.70 -10.52 -12.97
CA GLY A 110 6.90 -11.09 -13.58
C GLY A 110 8.06 -10.10 -13.63
N ASN A 111 9.07 -10.42 -14.44
CA ASN A 111 10.33 -9.69 -14.45
C ASN A 111 10.16 -8.24 -14.95
N ILE A 112 10.58 -7.27 -14.14
CA ILE A 112 10.51 -5.84 -14.48
C ILE A 112 11.31 -5.47 -15.75
N LYS A 113 12.34 -6.25 -16.11
CA LYS A 113 13.13 -6.05 -17.34
C LYS A 113 12.33 -6.25 -18.62
N ASP A 114 11.19 -6.95 -18.54
CA ASP A 114 10.30 -7.14 -19.67
C ASP A 114 9.49 -5.86 -19.98
N TYR A 115 9.51 -4.86 -19.09
CA TYR A 115 8.64 -3.70 -19.14
C TYR A 115 9.34 -2.42 -19.59
N ALA A 116 8.61 -1.55 -20.29
CA ALA A 116 8.83 -0.11 -20.24
C ALA A 116 7.95 0.48 -19.14
N VAL A 117 8.54 1.12 -18.14
CA VAL A 117 7.85 1.68 -16.98
C VAL A 117 7.63 3.17 -17.19
N LEU A 118 6.38 3.56 -17.40
CA LEU A 118 5.97 4.95 -17.63
C LEU A 118 5.18 5.44 -16.41
N ALA A 119 5.74 6.39 -15.66
CA ALA A 119 5.18 6.83 -14.39
C ALA A 119 4.55 8.23 -14.47
N LEU A 120 3.21 8.31 -14.51
CA LEU A 120 2.45 9.56 -14.52
C LEU A 120 2.10 9.98 -13.08
N LEU A 121 3.09 10.56 -12.39
CA LEU A 121 3.02 10.91 -10.96
C LEU A 121 3.30 12.42 -10.72
N PRO A 122 2.45 13.33 -11.23
CA PRO A 122 2.62 14.76 -11.04
C PRO A 122 2.53 15.16 -9.55
N SER A 123 3.19 16.26 -9.18
CA SER A 123 3.28 16.79 -7.80
C SER A 123 4.10 15.96 -6.79
N TYR A 124 4.62 14.79 -7.18
CA TYR A 124 5.42 13.96 -6.27
C TYR A 124 6.94 14.11 -6.46
N LEU A 125 7.42 14.51 -7.64
CA LEU A 125 8.86 14.74 -7.86
C LEU A 125 9.42 15.95 -7.08
N GLU A 126 8.59 16.95 -6.83
CA GLU A 126 8.98 18.13 -6.02
C GLU A 126 9.01 17.82 -4.52
N ARG A 127 8.54 16.62 -4.13
CA ARG A 127 8.33 16.25 -2.73
C ARG A 127 9.33 15.19 -2.30
N SER A 128 10.25 15.57 -1.42
CA SER A 128 11.18 14.63 -0.82
C SER A 128 10.47 13.66 0.13
N GLY A 129 10.90 12.39 0.13
CA GLY A 129 10.43 11.39 1.09
C GLY A 129 9.12 10.67 0.71
N SER A 130 8.71 10.63 -0.57
CA SER A 130 7.63 9.75 -1.01
C SER A 130 8.14 8.31 -1.21
N SER A 131 7.57 7.34 -0.49
CA SER A 131 7.88 5.91 -0.67
C SER A 131 7.46 5.39 -2.04
N LEU A 132 6.32 5.87 -2.57
CA LEU A 132 5.85 5.54 -3.92
C LEU A 132 6.86 5.97 -4.99
N ILE A 133 7.36 7.21 -4.93
CA ILE A 133 8.36 7.69 -5.90
C ILE A 133 9.65 6.89 -5.79
N TYR A 134 10.09 6.61 -4.57
CA TYR A 134 11.27 5.80 -4.34
C TYR A 134 11.14 4.42 -5.01
N MET A 135 10.01 3.72 -4.79
CA MET A 135 9.75 2.42 -5.40
C MET A 135 9.70 2.51 -6.94
N VAL A 136 8.98 3.49 -7.48
CA VAL A 136 8.79 3.60 -8.94
C VAL A 136 10.10 3.98 -9.65
N ASP A 137 10.92 4.84 -9.04
CA ASP A 137 12.25 5.18 -9.55
C ASP A 137 13.16 3.94 -9.60
N ASP A 138 13.12 3.08 -8.58
CA ASP A 138 13.84 1.81 -8.59
C ASP A 138 13.34 0.89 -9.71
N LEU A 139 12.02 0.72 -9.88
CA LEU A 139 11.44 -0.11 -10.94
C LEU A 139 11.81 0.41 -12.34
N ILE A 140 11.82 1.73 -12.55
CA ILE A 140 12.29 2.37 -13.79
C ILE A 140 13.75 1.98 -14.04
N LYS A 141 14.64 2.13 -13.05
CA LYS A 141 16.06 1.79 -13.18
C LYS A 141 16.27 0.31 -13.45
N LYS A 142 15.54 -0.57 -12.74
CA LYS A 142 15.63 -2.02 -12.86
C LYS A 142 15.04 -2.57 -14.15
N SER A 143 14.14 -1.82 -14.80
CA SER A 143 13.63 -2.18 -16.13
C SER A 143 14.72 -2.21 -17.20
N GLU A 144 15.83 -1.48 -16.99
CA GLU A 144 16.93 -1.34 -17.96
C GLU A 144 16.47 -0.90 -19.35
N ASN A 145 15.28 -0.29 -19.44
CA ASN A 145 14.65 0.15 -20.67
C ASN A 145 14.80 1.67 -20.81
N CYS A 146 15.40 2.10 -21.92
CA CYS A 146 15.67 3.53 -22.18
C CYS A 146 14.40 4.36 -22.41
N ASP A 147 13.26 3.72 -22.66
CA ASP A 147 11.97 4.39 -22.77
C ASP A 147 11.25 4.56 -21.43
N SER A 148 11.75 3.95 -20.34
CA SER A 148 11.18 4.10 -19.00
C SER A 148 11.46 5.49 -18.42
N GLY A 149 10.52 6.03 -17.64
CA GLY A 149 10.71 7.35 -17.03
C GLY A 149 9.47 7.91 -16.33
N PHE A 150 9.69 9.04 -15.65
CA PHE A 150 8.64 9.84 -15.05
C PHE A 150 8.06 10.86 -16.03
N TYR A 151 6.75 11.04 -15.94
CA TYR A 151 5.98 12.02 -16.68
C TYR A 151 5.22 12.88 -15.67
N LEU A 152 5.43 14.19 -15.74
CA LEU A 152 4.75 15.19 -14.91
C LEU A 152 3.56 15.75 -15.67
N ASP A 153 3.82 16.71 -16.56
CA ASP A 153 2.79 17.41 -17.36
C ASP A 153 2.95 17.18 -18.88
N ASN A 154 3.92 16.35 -19.28
CA ASN A 154 4.23 16.05 -20.68
C ASN A 154 3.24 15.02 -21.28
N HIS A 155 1.94 15.29 -21.21
CA HIS A 155 0.88 14.35 -21.61
C HIS A 155 0.99 13.97 -23.10
N GLU A 156 1.37 14.91 -23.97
CA GLU A 156 1.54 14.64 -25.40
C GLU A 156 2.69 13.66 -25.66
N GLU A 157 3.82 13.85 -24.96
CA GLU A 157 4.99 12.98 -25.07
C GLU A 157 4.66 11.57 -24.59
N LEU A 158 4.01 11.45 -23.43
CA LEU A 158 3.54 10.19 -22.88
C LEU A 158 2.58 9.48 -23.85
N ALA A 159 1.61 10.20 -24.39
CA ALA A 159 0.63 9.64 -25.33
C ALA A 159 1.29 9.12 -26.61
N LYS A 160 2.26 9.85 -27.16
CA LYS A 160 3.07 9.41 -28.31
C LYS A 160 3.89 8.16 -27.96
N LYS A 161 4.53 8.15 -26.79
CA LYS A 161 5.35 7.02 -26.32
C LYS A 161 4.52 5.75 -26.13
N LEU A 162 3.37 5.85 -25.45
CA LEU A 162 2.43 4.74 -25.25
C LEU A 162 2.03 4.10 -26.57
N ASN A 163 1.54 4.88 -27.53
CA ASN A 163 1.12 4.36 -28.84
C ASN A 163 2.28 3.74 -29.62
N MET A 164 3.48 4.34 -29.56
CA MET A 164 4.65 3.81 -30.25
C MET A 164 5.07 2.45 -29.68
N LEU A 165 5.19 2.34 -28.36
CA LEU A 165 5.62 1.13 -27.67
C LEU A 165 4.57 0.00 -27.80
N ASP A 166 3.29 0.35 -27.66
CA ASP A 166 2.21 -0.62 -27.75
C ASP A 166 2.14 -1.24 -29.16
N ARG A 167 2.32 -0.43 -30.21
CA ARG A 167 2.42 -0.92 -31.61
C ARG A 167 3.63 -1.80 -31.87
N LYS A 168 4.73 -1.59 -31.14
CA LYS A 168 5.93 -2.44 -31.22
C LYS A 168 5.77 -3.76 -30.46
N GLY A 169 4.67 -3.96 -29.73
CA GLY A 169 4.47 -5.14 -28.89
C GLY A 169 5.26 -5.11 -27.58
N GLN A 170 5.84 -3.95 -27.21
CA GLN A 170 6.55 -3.81 -25.93
C GLN A 170 5.55 -3.90 -24.79
N LYS A 171 5.87 -4.69 -23.75
CA LYS A 171 5.09 -4.72 -22.51
C LYS A 171 5.30 -3.40 -21.76
N ILE A 172 4.22 -2.72 -21.41
CA ILE A 172 4.26 -1.41 -20.76
C ILE A 172 3.57 -1.48 -19.41
N LEU A 173 4.20 -0.88 -18.39
CA LEU A 173 3.55 -0.54 -17.14
C LEU A 173 3.33 0.96 -17.11
N LEU A 174 2.09 1.40 -17.30
CA LEU A 174 1.67 2.77 -17.05
C LEU A 174 1.17 2.87 -15.61
N ILE A 175 1.98 3.41 -14.71
CA ILE A 175 1.57 3.66 -13.32
C ILE A 175 1.25 5.13 -13.14
N GLY A 176 0.09 5.46 -12.55
CA GLY A 176 -0.27 6.86 -12.35
C GLY A 176 -1.30 7.08 -11.26
N VAL A 177 -1.30 8.29 -10.72
CA VAL A 177 -2.33 8.74 -9.77
C VAL A 177 -3.65 8.98 -10.49
N SER A 178 -4.77 8.70 -9.82
CA SER A 178 -6.09 8.66 -10.45
C SER A 178 -6.46 9.92 -11.25
N PHE A 179 -6.20 11.13 -10.72
CA PHE A 179 -6.54 12.37 -11.42
C PHE A 179 -5.68 12.59 -12.67
N ALA A 180 -4.40 12.22 -12.64
CA ALA A 180 -3.50 12.43 -13.77
C ALA A 180 -3.84 11.47 -14.92
N LEU A 181 -4.21 10.23 -14.60
CA LEU A 181 -4.73 9.28 -15.59
C LEU A 181 -6.01 9.79 -16.25
N LEU A 182 -6.92 10.38 -15.46
CA LEU A 182 -8.13 11.03 -15.99
C LEU A 182 -7.78 12.20 -16.93
N ASP A 183 -6.88 13.09 -16.51
CA ASP A 183 -6.44 14.24 -17.33
C ASP A 183 -5.79 13.78 -18.66
N LEU A 184 -5.10 12.63 -18.65
CA LEU A 184 -4.52 12.05 -19.86
C LEU A 184 -5.60 11.56 -20.82
N ILE A 185 -6.59 10.81 -20.32
CA ILE A 185 -7.65 10.26 -21.18
C ILE A 185 -8.64 11.32 -21.68
N GLU A 186 -8.80 12.43 -20.98
CA GLU A 186 -9.61 13.56 -21.47
C GLU A 186 -8.98 14.22 -22.69
N LYS A 187 -7.65 14.24 -22.78
CA LYS A 187 -6.91 14.83 -23.90
C LYS A 187 -6.66 13.83 -25.04
N TYR A 188 -6.44 12.56 -24.71
CA TYR A 188 -6.06 11.52 -25.67
C TYR A 188 -6.83 10.24 -25.43
N GLN A 189 -7.33 9.61 -26.50
CA GLN A 189 -7.97 8.30 -26.43
C GLN A 189 -7.04 7.24 -27.03
N PHE A 190 -7.04 6.05 -26.45
CA PHE A 190 -6.13 4.96 -26.83
C PHE A 190 -6.89 3.66 -27.11
N GLN A 191 -6.18 2.68 -27.69
CA GLN A 191 -6.61 1.30 -27.90
C GLN A 191 -5.43 0.37 -27.62
N LEU A 192 -4.99 0.35 -26.36
CA LEU A 192 -3.76 -0.33 -25.95
C LEU A 192 -3.99 -1.84 -25.74
N LYS A 193 -3.03 -2.67 -26.19
CA LYS A 193 -3.10 -4.13 -26.07
C LYS A 193 -1.97 -4.73 -25.23
N ASN A 194 -0.85 -4.02 -25.13
CA ASN A 194 0.38 -4.46 -24.46
C ASN A 194 0.69 -3.62 -23.21
N THR A 195 -0.32 -2.89 -22.71
CA THR A 195 -0.17 -1.96 -21.58
C THR A 195 -0.97 -2.41 -20.37
N ILE A 196 -0.30 -2.53 -19.23
CA ILE A 196 -0.92 -2.58 -17.91
C ILE A 196 -1.08 -1.13 -17.44
N VAL A 197 -2.33 -0.69 -17.28
CA VAL A 197 -2.65 0.59 -16.64
C VAL A 197 -2.89 0.34 -15.16
N MET A 198 -2.00 0.83 -14.32
CA MET A 198 -2.03 0.70 -12.87
C MET A 198 -2.37 2.04 -12.23
N GLU A 199 -3.54 2.10 -11.65
CA GLU A 199 -3.96 3.21 -10.80
C GLU A 199 -3.33 3.05 -9.40
N THR A 200 -2.73 4.11 -8.92
CA THR A 200 -2.41 4.29 -7.51
C THR A 200 -3.20 5.50 -7.02
N GLY A 201 -3.45 5.59 -5.70
CA GLY A 201 -4.35 6.60 -5.14
C GLY A 201 -3.96 8.05 -5.49
N GLY A 202 -4.80 9.03 -5.16
CA GLY A 202 -4.44 10.45 -5.39
C GLY A 202 -5.57 11.42 -5.67
N MET A 203 -6.84 11.02 -5.55
CA MET A 203 -7.97 11.91 -5.86
C MET A 203 -8.18 13.09 -4.88
N LYS A 204 -7.48 13.14 -3.74
CA LYS A 204 -7.75 14.14 -2.68
C LYS A 204 -7.58 15.57 -3.17
N GLY A 205 -8.66 16.35 -3.10
CA GLY A 205 -8.66 17.81 -3.26
C GLY A 205 -8.55 18.35 -4.69
N ARG A 206 -8.57 17.49 -5.73
CA ARG A 206 -8.38 17.92 -7.13
C ARG A 206 -9.65 17.82 -8.00
N ARG A 207 -10.54 16.86 -7.76
CA ARG A 207 -11.76 16.61 -8.56
C ARG A 207 -12.91 16.12 -7.66
N LYS A 208 -14.13 16.03 -8.21
CA LYS A 208 -15.25 15.33 -7.55
C LYS A 208 -14.81 13.90 -7.23
N GLU A 209 -15.07 13.46 -6.00
CA GLU A 209 -14.71 12.12 -5.54
C GLU A 209 -15.58 11.10 -6.30
N LEU A 210 -14.95 10.31 -7.17
CA LEU A 210 -15.59 9.23 -7.93
C LEU A 210 -15.47 7.94 -7.13
N ILE A 211 -16.50 7.11 -7.18
CA ILE A 211 -16.36 5.73 -6.69
C ILE A 211 -15.40 4.97 -7.60
N ARG A 212 -14.61 4.04 -7.04
CA ARG A 212 -13.54 3.35 -7.79
C ARG A 212 -14.04 2.64 -9.05
N SER A 213 -15.24 2.05 -9.00
CA SER A 213 -15.85 1.40 -10.16
C SER A 213 -16.09 2.38 -11.31
N GLU A 214 -16.63 3.57 -11.03
CA GLU A 214 -16.83 4.62 -12.04
C GLU A 214 -15.50 5.10 -12.63
N LEU A 215 -14.51 5.33 -11.77
CA LEU A 215 -13.15 5.68 -12.21
C LEU A 215 -12.60 4.61 -13.18
N HIS A 216 -12.69 3.34 -12.80
CA HIS A 216 -12.17 2.24 -13.63
C HIS A 216 -12.91 2.13 -14.96
N GLU A 217 -14.23 2.36 -15.02
CA GLU A 217 -14.96 2.37 -16.29
C GLU A 217 -14.48 3.49 -17.23
N LEU A 218 -14.26 4.70 -16.70
CA LEU A 218 -13.73 5.82 -17.49
C LEU A 218 -12.33 5.51 -18.02
N LEU A 219 -11.44 5.00 -17.16
CA LEU A 219 -10.07 4.65 -17.53
C LEU A 219 -10.02 3.50 -18.54
N LYS A 220 -10.82 2.43 -18.36
CA LYS A 220 -10.93 1.34 -19.34
C LYS A 220 -11.32 1.85 -20.72
N LYS A 221 -12.37 2.69 -20.78
CA LYS A 221 -12.83 3.29 -22.03
C LYS A 221 -11.76 4.19 -22.65
N GLY A 222 -11.14 5.06 -21.85
CA GLY A 222 -10.15 6.02 -22.32
C GLY A 222 -8.86 5.39 -22.85
N PHE A 223 -8.36 4.34 -22.16
CA PHE A 223 -7.16 3.62 -22.59
C PHE A 223 -7.45 2.48 -23.58
N GLY A 224 -8.71 2.09 -23.74
CA GLY A 224 -9.13 0.96 -24.57
C GLY A 224 -8.65 -0.39 -24.02
N VAL A 225 -8.60 -0.53 -22.70
CA VAL A 225 -8.15 -1.75 -22.00
C VAL A 225 -9.31 -2.44 -21.27
N ASN A 226 -9.21 -3.75 -21.08
CA ASN A 226 -10.27 -4.54 -20.44
C ASN A 226 -10.29 -4.40 -18.91
N THR A 227 -9.14 -4.13 -18.30
CA THR A 227 -8.96 -4.06 -16.85
C THR A 227 -8.06 -2.90 -16.48
N ILE A 228 -8.36 -2.28 -15.34
CA ILE A 228 -7.47 -1.36 -14.66
C ILE A 228 -6.94 -2.08 -13.43
N HIS A 229 -5.62 -2.08 -13.31
CA HIS A 229 -4.92 -2.63 -12.17
C HIS A 229 -4.84 -1.57 -11.08
N SER A 230 -4.69 -2.00 -9.83
CA SER A 230 -4.47 -1.08 -8.72
C SER A 230 -3.36 -1.56 -7.82
N GLU A 231 -2.65 -0.62 -7.23
CA GLU A 231 -1.70 -0.84 -6.13
C GLU A 231 -2.30 -0.28 -4.84
N TYR A 232 -2.19 -1.05 -3.75
CA TYR A 232 -2.57 -0.63 -2.41
C TYR A 232 -1.37 -0.71 -1.49
N GLY A 233 -0.97 0.47 -1.02
CA GLY A 233 0.13 0.70 -0.12
C GLY A 233 -0.04 2.05 0.58
N MET A 234 0.89 2.36 1.47
CA MET A 234 0.94 3.62 2.21
C MET A 234 2.35 3.85 2.73
N THR A 235 2.61 5.07 3.22
CA THR A 235 3.93 5.46 3.75
C THR A 235 4.39 4.56 4.89
N GLU A 236 3.46 4.09 5.70
CA GLU A 236 3.68 3.29 6.91
C GLU A 236 3.92 1.80 6.61
N LEU A 237 3.76 1.36 5.36
CA LEU A 237 4.01 -0.02 4.92
C LEU A 237 5.28 -0.10 4.07
N LEU A 238 5.94 -1.26 4.12
CA LEU A 238 7.05 -1.61 3.23
C LEU A 238 6.66 -2.69 2.23
N SER A 239 5.39 -3.13 2.22
CA SER A 239 4.84 -4.05 1.24
C SER A 239 3.61 -3.47 0.53
N GLN A 240 3.40 -3.91 -0.70
CA GLN A 240 2.28 -3.52 -1.55
C GLN A 240 1.37 -4.71 -1.82
N ALA A 241 0.06 -4.46 -1.81
CA ALA A 241 -0.93 -5.38 -2.35
C ALA A 241 -1.32 -4.93 -3.75
N TYR A 242 -1.61 -5.88 -4.64
CA TYR A 242 -1.95 -5.58 -6.03
C TYR A 242 -3.29 -6.18 -6.43
N SER A 243 -4.04 -5.42 -7.22
CA SER A 243 -5.26 -5.85 -7.90
C SER A 243 -4.97 -5.93 -9.39
N CYS A 244 -5.17 -7.11 -9.98
CA CYS A 244 -5.06 -7.30 -11.44
C CYS A 244 -6.36 -6.96 -12.20
N GLY A 245 -7.32 -6.35 -11.51
CA GLY A 245 -8.64 -6.01 -12.03
C GLY A 245 -9.74 -6.26 -11.01
N LYS A 246 -10.94 -5.73 -11.29
CA LYS A 246 -12.15 -5.87 -10.47
C LYS A 246 -12.04 -5.33 -9.03
N GLY A 247 -10.96 -4.64 -8.67
CA GLY A 247 -10.76 -4.11 -7.32
C GLY A 247 -10.42 -5.17 -6.26
N LEU A 248 -10.07 -6.39 -6.68
CA LEU A 248 -9.70 -7.49 -5.79
C LEU A 248 -8.19 -7.53 -5.61
N PHE A 249 -7.73 -7.13 -4.43
CA PHE A 249 -6.33 -7.09 -4.06
C PHE A 249 -5.86 -8.43 -3.50
N ARG A 250 -4.59 -8.75 -3.77
CA ARG A 250 -3.87 -9.86 -3.16
C ARG A 250 -2.58 -9.35 -2.54
N THR A 251 -2.18 -9.97 -1.44
CA THR A 251 -0.95 -9.63 -0.71
C THR A 251 0.20 -10.57 -1.07
N PRO A 252 1.46 -10.14 -0.95
CA PRO A 252 2.60 -11.05 -1.00
C PRO A 252 2.59 -12.01 0.21
N PRO A 253 3.34 -13.13 0.16
CA PRO A 253 3.34 -14.15 1.21
C PRO A 253 3.66 -13.65 2.63
N TRP A 254 4.39 -12.54 2.77
CA TRP A 254 4.76 -11.93 4.05
C TRP A 254 3.81 -10.83 4.54
N MET A 255 2.69 -10.62 3.86
CA MET A 255 1.67 -9.65 4.25
C MET A 255 0.30 -10.32 4.38
N ARG A 256 -0.47 -9.95 5.40
CA ARG A 256 -1.86 -10.41 5.59
C ARG A 256 -2.78 -9.25 5.94
N VAL A 257 -4.02 -9.37 5.48
CA VAL A 257 -5.12 -8.44 5.79
C VAL A 257 -6.12 -9.15 6.68
N LEU A 258 -6.45 -8.51 7.80
CA LEU A 258 -7.56 -8.87 8.67
C LEU A 258 -8.58 -7.74 8.64
N ILE A 259 -9.85 -8.08 8.88
CA ILE A 259 -10.91 -7.08 9.01
C ILE A 259 -11.30 -7.04 10.48
N ARG A 260 -11.24 -5.87 11.09
CA ARG A 260 -11.72 -5.64 12.46
C ARG A 260 -13.13 -5.05 12.45
N ASP A 261 -13.84 -5.25 13.54
CA ASP A 261 -15.10 -4.55 13.79
C ASP A 261 -14.84 -3.03 13.88
N THR A 262 -15.81 -2.24 13.42
CA THR A 262 -15.72 -0.77 13.46
C THR A 262 -15.98 -0.21 14.86
N GLU A 263 -16.71 -0.94 15.69
CA GLU A 263 -17.09 -0.58 17.06
C GLU A 263 -16.15 -1.20 18.10
N ASP A 264 -15.62 -2.40 17.84
CA ASP A 264 -14.62 -3.06 18.69
C ASP A 264 -13.30 -3.30 17.94
N PRO A 265 -12.25 -2.51 18.20
CA PRO A 265 -10.99 -2.61 17.48
C PRO A 265 -10.21 -3.91 17.77
N LEU A 266 -10.58 -4.65 18.81
CA LEU A 266 -9.95 -5.94 19.18
C LEU A 266 -10.72 -7.14 18.61
N CYS A 267 -11.91 -6.93 18.05
CA CYS A 267 -12.71 -7.98 17.44
C CYS A 267 -12.37 -8.12 15.95
N MET A 268 -11.92 -9.30 15.53
CA MET A 268 -11.71 -9.61 14.11
C MET A 268 -12.98 -10.23 13.51
N LEU A 269 -13.37 -9.75 12.33
CA LEU A 269 -14.51 -10.22 11.57
C LEU A 269 -14.15 -11.40 10.65
N ASP A 270 -15.14 -12.26 10.44
CA ASP A 270 -15.08 -13.36 9.48
C ASP A 270 -14.97 -12.85 8.04
N PHE A 271 -14.79 -13.80 7.11
CA PHE A 271 -14.86 -13.53 5.68
C PHE A 271 -16.18 -12.87 5.30
N GLU A 272 -16.10 -12.08 4.23
CA GLU A 272 -17.19 -11.39 3.58
C GLU A 272 -17.93 -10.31 4.39
N LYS A 273 -17.47 -10.03 5.62
CA LYS A 273 -17.94 -8.90 6.43
C LYS A 273 -17.08 -7.66 6.15
N SER A 274 -17.74 -6.51 6.15
CA SER A 274 -17.07 -5.21 5.98
C SER A 274 -16.67 -4.65 7.33
N GLY A 275 -15.50 -4.04 7.41
CA GLY A 275 -14.99 -3.41 8.63
C GLY A 275 -13.67 -2.69 8.41
N GLY A 276 -12.97 -2.36 9.48
CA GLY A 276 -11.67 -1.71 9.39
C GLY A 276 -10.57 -2.65 8.90
N ILE A 277 -9.68 -2.16 8.03
CA ILE A 277 -8.53 -2.94 7.56
C ILE A 277 -7.42 -2.93 8.61
N ASN A 278 -7.01 -4.11 9.04
CA ASN A 278 -5.80 -4.36 9.80
C ASN A 278 -4.78 -5.08 8.90
N ILE A 279 -3.52 -4.68 8.98
CA ILE A 279 -2.45 -5.20 8.14
C ILE A 279 -1.36 -5.76 9.03
N ILE A 280 -0.96 -7.00 8.73
CA ILE A 280 0.31 -7.55 9.16
C ILE A 280 1.27 -7.44 7.98
N ASP A 281 2.29 -6.59 8.08
CA ASP A 281 3.36 -6.44 7.09
C ASP A 281 4.69 -6.81 7.74
N LEU A 282 5.17 -8.03 7.50
CA LEU A 282 6.39 -8.50 8.16
C LEU A 282 7.66 -7.78 7.66
N ALA A 283 7.62 -7.11 6.49
CA ALA A 283 8.74 -6.29 6.03
C ALA A 283 9.00 -5.08 6.96
N ASN A 284 8.00 -4.64 7.72
CA ASN A 284 8.10 -3.61 8.77
C ASN A 284 8.77 -4.10 10.07
N ILE A 285 9.65 -5.10 10.01
CA ILE A 285 10.28 -5.69 11.22
C ILE A 285 11.05 -4.64 12.06
N HIS A 286 11.62 -3.62 11.41
CA HIS A 286 12.34 -2.51 12.07
C HIS A 286 11.47 -1.29 12.39
N SER A 287 10.16 -1.32 12.10
CA SER A 287 9.18 -0.30 12.49
C SER A 287 8.06 -0.94 13.32
N CYS A 288 6.84 -1.06 12.80
CA CYS A 288 5.77 -1.86 13.40
C CYS A 288 5.07 -2.66 12.30
N ALA A 289 5.03 -3.98 12.47
CA ALA A 289 4.44 -4.90 11.50
C ALA A 289 2.92 -4.99 11.60
N PHE A 290 2.31 -4.53 12.70
CA PHE A 290 0.90 -4.74 13.02
C PHE A 290 0.18 -3.40 13.04
N ILE A 291 -0.47 -3.04 11.93
CA ILE A 291 -1.03 -1.70 11.72
C ILE A 291 -2.55 -1.78 11.58
N ALA A 292 -3.26 -0.99 12.39
CA ALA A 292 -4.68 -0.71 12.21
C ALA A 292 -4.84 0.54 11.33
N THR A 293 -5.30 0.35 10.09
CA THR A 293 -5.44 1.45 9.13
C THR A 293 -6.76 2.21 9.33
N GLN A 294 -6.89 3.35 8.65
CA GLN A 294 -8.15 4.10 8.55
C GLN A 294 -8.92 3.79 7.26
N ASP A 295 -8.64 2.65 6.64
CA ASP A 295 -9.37 2.19 5.46
C ASP A 295 -10.40 1.13 5.86
N LEU A 296 -11.53 1.13 5.17
CA LEU A 296 -12.57 0.11 5.27
C LEU A 296 -12.37 -0.93 4.17
N GLY A 297 -12.63 -2.19 4.50
CA GLY A 297 -12.43 -3.29 3.57
C GLY A 297 -13.25 -4.52 3.90
N LYS A 298 -13.14 -5.49 3.00
CA LYS A 298 -13.79 -6.80 3.09
C LYS A 298 -12.81 -7.85 2.57
N ARG A 299 -12.64 -8.96 3.29
CA ARG A 299 -11.74 -10.06 2.91
C ARG A 299 -12.50 -11.31 2.50
N TYR A 300 -11.89 -12.12 1.65
CA TYR A 300 -12.49 -13.32 1.07
C TYR A 300 -11.72 -14.60 1.43
N PRO A 301 -12.38 -15.78 1.40
CA PRO A 301 -11.75 -17.05 1.75
C PRO A 301 -10.54 -17.43 0.87
N ASP A 302 -10.45 -16.89 -0.34
CA ASP A 302 -9.35 -17.13 -1.29
C ASP A 302 -8.12 -16.23 -1.03
N GLY A 303 -8.11 -15.48 0.07
CA GLY A 303 -7.05 -14.57 0.48
C GLY A 303 -7.10 -13.20 -0.21
N SER A 304 -8.06 -12.94 -1.08
CA SER A 304 -8.24 -11.61 -1.67
C SER A 304 -9.01 -10.67 -0.74
N PHE A 305 -8.91 -9.37 -1.00
CA PHE A 305 -9.68 -8.34 -0.28
C PHE A 305 -10.04 -7.15 -1.16
N GLU A 306 -11.04 -6.39 -0.73
CA GLU A 306 -11.44 -5.12 -1.34
C GLU A 306 -11.16 -3.97 -0.36
N VAL A 307 -10.81 -2.82 -0.93
CA VAL A 307 -10.73 -1.55 -0.21
C VAL A 307 -11.97 -0.74 -0.57
N LEU A 308 -12.90 -0.58 0.38
CA LEU A 308 -14.21 0.01 0.18
C LEU A 308 -14.21 1.54 0.34
N GLY A 309 -13.24 2.08 1.07
CA GLY A 309 -13.14 3.52 1.33
C GLY A 309 -12.31 3.81 2.57
N ARG A 310 -12.50 4.98 3.16
CA ARG A 310 -11.96 5.36 4.46
C ARG A 310 -13.07 5.46 5.49
N PHE A 311 -12.72 5.33 6.76
CA PHE A 311 -13.64 5.72 7.84
C PHE A 311 -14.06 7.18 7.63
N ASP A 312 -15.36 7.43 7.62
CA ASP A 312 -15.90 8.77 7.75
C ASP A 312 -16.14 9.09 9.24
N HIS A 313 -16.25 10.38 9.59
CA HIS A 313 -16.56 10.79 10.97
C HIS A 313 -17.90 10.26 11.49
N SER A 314 -18.78 9.74 10.62
CA SER A 314 -20.02 9.05 11.02
C SER A 314 -19.78 7.61 11.49
N ASP A 315 -18.77 6.93 10.96
CA ASP A 315 -18.49 5.53 11.25
C ASP A 315 -17.90 5.34 12.67
N ILE A 316 -17.38 6.43 13.26
CA ILE A 316 -16.81 6.48 14.62
C ILE A 316 -17.87 6.83 15.69
N ARG A 317 -19.06 7.32 15.29
CA ARG A 317 -20.08 7.83 16.24
C ARG A 317 -20.80 6.76 17.05
N GLY A 318 -20.54 5.47 16.82
CA GLY A 318 -20.93 4.40 17.74
C GLY A 318 -20.30 4.53 19.15
N CYS A 319 -19.24 5.34 19.31
CA CYS A 319 -18.53 5.52 20.59
C CYS A 319 -18.31 6.99 20.99
N ASN A 320 -19.34 7.84 20.92
CA ASN A 320 -19.32 9.08 21.70
C ASN A 320 -19.86 8.82 23.11
N LEU A 321 -18.99 8.30 23.99
CA LEU A 321 -19.11 8.36 25.46
C LEU A 321 -17.79 7.81 26.03
N LEU A 322 -16.70 8.59 26.01
CA LEU A 322 -15.53 8.49 26.92
C LEU A 322 -14.40 9.51 26.59
N VAL A 323 -14.75 10.71 26.11
CA VAL A 323 -13.82 11.85 26.03
C VAL A 323 -14.45 13.09 26.66
N VAL A 324 -14.99 12.96 27.88
CA VAL A 324 -15.08 14.05 28.86
C VAL A 324 -15.11 13.42 30.26
N SER A 325 -13.95 13.35 30.91
CA SER A 325 -13.79 13.51 32.36
C SER A 325 -12.31 13.73 32.67
#